data_AF-A0A6A1V4M4-F1
#
_entry.id   AF-A0A6A1V4M4-F1
#
_cell.length_a   1.000
_cell.length_b   1.000
_cell.length_c   1.000
_cell.angle_alpha   90.00
_cell.angle_beta   90.00
_cell.angle_gamma   90.00
#
_symmetry.space_group_name_H-M   'P 1'
#
loop_
_entity.id
_entity.type
_entity.pdbx_description
1 polymer ?
#
loop_
_entity_poly.entity_id
_entity_poly.type
_entity_poly.pdbx_seq_one_letter_code
_entity_poly.pdbx_strand_id
1 'polypeptide(L)'
;MRSVPKYLVTVLLFALACFLASASDPSPLQDFCVAINNPTSAVFVNGKFCMDPKVVTANDFFFSGLQIPGNTANRFGSNVTLVNVDKLPGLNTLGISLARIDFAPYG
;
A
#
# COMPACT_ATOMS: atom_id res chain seq x y z
N MET A 1 -54.00 12.95 3.10
CA MET A 1 -52.52 12.94 3.15
C MET A 1 -52.09 11.96 4.23
N ARG A 2 -51.43 10.85 3.89
CA ARG A 2 -50.99 9.84 4.89
C ARG A 2 -49.74 10.37 5.62
N SER A 3 -49.77 10.36 6.95
CA SER A 3 -48.65 10.76 7.79
C SER A 3 -47.46 9.82 7.55
N VAL A 4 -46.30 10.37 7.21
CA VAL A 4 -45.07 9.57 7.08
C VAL A 4 -44.63 9.14 8.48
N PRO A 5 -44.45 7.83 8.73
CA PRO A 5 -43.98 7.36 10.02
C PRO A 5 -42.62 7.97 10.39
N LYS A 6 -42.51 8.51 11.62
CA LYS A 6 -41.31 9.22 12.11
C LYS A 6 -40.02 8.40 11.99
N TYR A 7 -40.10 7.07 12.15
CA TYR A 7 -38.94 6.18 12.02
C TYR A 7 -38.34 6.17 10.62
N LEU A 8 -39.16 6.35 9.55
CA LEU A 8 -38.64 6.45 8.18
C LEU A 8 -37.81 7.72 7.99
N VAL A 9 -38.25 8.83 8.59
CA VAL A 9 -37.51 10.10 8.56
C VAL A 9 -36.17 9.94 9.30
N THR A 10 -36.16 9.25 10.44
CA THR A 10 -34.93 8.98 11.19
C THR A 10 -33.95 8.09 10.43
N VAL A 11 -34.44 7.02 9.78
CA VAL A 11 -33.60 6.11 8.97
C VAL A 11 -33.00 6.85 7.77
N LEU A 12 -33.78 7.71 7.10
CA LEU A 12 -33.31 8.48 5.96
C LEU A 12 -32.21 9.49 6.35
N LEU A 13 -32.39 10.21 7.46
CA LEU A 13 -31.39 11.15 7.97
C LEU A 13 -30.09 10.44 8.37
N PHE A 14 -30.19 9.25 8.95
CA PHE A 14 -29.02 8.43 9.30
C PHE A 14 -28.28 7.95 8.06
N ALA A 15 -29.00 7.44 7.05
CA ALA A 15 -28.41 7.04 5.78
C ALA A 15 -27.71 8.20 5.06
N LEU A 16 -28.26 9.43 5.15
CA LEU A 16 -27.66 10.62 4.56
C LEU A 16 -26.40 11.10 5.31
N ALA A 17 -26.27 10.77 6.59
CA ALA A 17 -25.10 11.08 7.41
C ALA A 17 -23.95 10.05 7.23
N CYS A 18 -24.24 8.87 6.68
CA CYS A 18 -23.24 7.86 6.38
C CYS A 18 -22.51 8.18 5.06
N PHE A 19 -21.29 8.71 5.15
CA PHE A 19 -20.41 8.82 3.98
C PHE A 19 -19.62 7.53 3.77
N LEU A 20 -19.65 7.00 2.55
CA LEU A 20 -18.70 5.97 2.11
C LEU A 20 -17.42 6.70 1.70
N ALA A 21 -16.40 6.66 2.55
CA ALA A 21 -15.05 7.09 2.17
C ALA A 21 -14.34 5.93 1.46
N SER A 22 -13.81 6.18 0.27
CA SER A 22 -12.93 5.27 -0.44
C SER A 22 -11.60 5.98 -0.69
N ALA A 23 -10.50 5.33 -0.32
CA ALA A 23 -9.16 5.85 -0.54
C ALA A 23 -8.29 4.72 -1.10
N SER A 24 -7.44 5.07 -2.05
CA SER A 24 -6.46 4.19 -2.66
C SER A 24 -5.24 5.01 -3.04
N ASP A 25 -4.14 4.35 -3.35
CA ASP A 25 -3.00 5.01 -3.96
C ASP A 25 -3.43 5.66 -5.30
N PRO A 26 -2.85 6.82 -5.67
CA PRO A 26 -3.09 7.44 -6.96
C PRO A 26 -2.73 6.51 -8.12
N SER A 27 -3.55 6.50 -9.18
CA SER A 27 -3.24 5.77 -10.40
C SER A 27 -1.93 6.26 -11.04
N PRO A 28 -1.13 5.36 -11.62
CA PRO A 28 0.10 5.75 -12.31
C PRO A 28 -0.23 6.59 -13.56
N LEU A 29 0.61 7.59 -13.85
CA LEU A 29 0.47 8.47 -15.02
C LEU A 29 1.34 8.02 -16.22
N GLN A 30 2.13 6.96 -16.04
CA GLN A 30 3.07 6.38 -16.99
C GLN A 30 3.27 4.89 -16.65
N ASP A 31 3.91 4.13 -17.54
CA ASP A 31 4.12 2.68 -17.37
C ASP A 31 4.85 2.32 -16.06
N PHE A 32 5.85 3.12 -15.69
CA PHE A 32 6.59 2.93 -14.43
C PHE A 32 7.21 4.24 -13.91
N CYS A 33 7.44 4.28 -12.60
CA CYS A 33 8.14 5.37 -11.91
C CYS A 33 8.99 4.78 -10.79
N VAL A 34 10.12 4.14 -11.13
CA VAL A 34 11.00 3.50 -10.12
C VAL A 34 11.45 4.52 -9.09
N ALA A 35 11.22 4.25 -7.80
CA ALA A 35 11.57 5.17 -6.73
C ALA A 35 13.08 5.42 -6.60
N ILE A 36 13.46 6.67 -6.35
CA ILE A 36 14.82 7.04 -5.94
C ILE A 36 14.87 7.36 -4.44
N ASN A 37 15.87 6.84 -3.73
CA ASN A 37 15.99 6.99 -2.28
C ASN A 37 16.51 8.38 -1.86
N ASN A 38 17.39 8.98 -2.66
CA ASN A 38 17.98 10.29 -2.39
C ASN A 38 17.87 11.17 -3.64
N PRO A 39 16.70 11.78 -3.90
CA PRO A 39 16.62 12.82 -4.91
C PRO A 39 17.59 13.94 -4.53
N THR A 40 18.34 14.47 -5.50
CA THR A 40 19.13 15.71 -5.32
C THR A 40 18.24 16.93 -5.05
N SER A 41 16.92 16.79 -5.15
CA SER A 41 15.89 17.79 -4.90
C SER A 41 15.36 17.69 -3.46
N ALA A 42 15.37 18.81 -2.73
CA ALA A 42 14.92 18.94 -1.35
C ALA A 42 13.38 19.11 -1.20
N VAL A 43 12.59 18.65 -2.17
CA VAL A 43 11.13 18.83 -2.18
C VAL A 43 10.44 17.57 -1.67
N PHE A 44 9.42 17.72 -0.83
CA PHE A 44 8.58 16.61 -0.38
C PHE A 44 7.42 16.41 -1.37
N VAL A 45 7.17 15.16 -1.76
CA VAL A 45 6.06 14.75 -2.64
C VAL A 45 5.26 13.64 -1.98
N ASN A 46 4.02 13.42 -2.42
CA ASN A 46 3.28 12.21 -2.04
C ASN A 46 3.89 11.00 -2.75
N GLY A 47 4.38 10.01 -2.00
CA GLY A 47 5.14 8.88 -2.52
C GLY A 47 6.65 9.17 -2.63
N LYS A 48 7.27 8.77 -3.75
CA LYS A 48 8.71 8.97 -4.00
C LYS A 48 8.95 9.50 -5.41
N PHE A 49 10.06 10.21 -5.59
CA PHE A 49 10.49 10.66 -6.92
C PHE A 49 10.84 9.48 -7.82
N CYS A 50 10.60 9.65 -9.13
CA CYS A 50 10.99 8.69 -10.14
C CYS A 50 12.47 8.88 -10.52
N MET A 51 13.17 7.78 -10.72
CA MET A 51 14.45 7.72 -11.44
C MET A 51 14.24 8.08 -12.93
N ASP A 52 15.31 8.50 -13.63
CA ASP A 52 15.27 8.67 -15.09
C ASP A 52 14.88 7.32 -15.75
N PRO A 53 13.77 7.26 -16.52
CA PRO A 53 13.33 6.03 -17.16
C PRO A 53 14.38 5.37 -18.06
N LYS A 54 15.36 6.14 -18.57
CA LYS A 54 16.43 5.63 -19.45
C LYS A 54 17.46 4.77 -18.72
N VAL A 55 17.57 4.90 -17.39
CA VAL A 55 18.53 4.12 -16.58
C VAL A 55 17.84 2.99 -15.79
N VAL A 56 16.51 2.87 -15.91
CA VAL A 56 15.74 1.80 -15.29
C VAL A 56 16.06 0.45 -15.94
N THR A 57 16.17 -0.57 -15.11
CA THR A 57 16.47 -1.95 -15.51
C THR A 57 15.44 -2.93 -14.96
N ALA A 58 15.44 -4.16 -15.47
CA ALA A 58 14.56 -5.22 -14.95
C ALA A 58 14.80 -5.52 -13.45
N ASN A 59 16.03 -5.29 -12.96
CA ASN A 59 16.37 -5.53 -11.56
C ASN A 59 15.64 -4.57 -10.60
N ASP A 60 15.21 -3.41 -11.07
CA ASP A 60 14.44 -2.45 -10.26
C ASP A 60 13.02 -2.95 -9.93
N PHE A 61 12.56 -3.99 -10.65
CA PHE A 61 11.26 -4.66 -10.46
C PHE A 61 11.39 -6.09 -9.96
N PHE A 62 12.60 -6.54 -9.64
CA PHE A 62 12.84 -7.89 -9.16
C PHE A 62 13.13 -7.92 -7.65
N PHE A 63 12.36 -8.73 -6.92
CA PHE A 63 12.63 -9.04 -5.52
C PHE A 63 12.75 -10.55 -5.33
N SER A 64 13.78 -10.97 -4.59
CA SER A 64 13.98 -12.36 -4.19
C SER A 64 14.11 -12.47 -2.67
N GLY A 65 13.89 -13.67 -2.13
CA GLY A 65 13.97 -13.94 -0.69
C GLY A 65 12.63 -14.27 -0.07
N LEU A 66 11.50 -13.96 -0.73
CA LEU A 66 10.17 -14.37 -0.26
C LEU A 66 9.99 -15.90 -0.20
N GLN A 67 10.80 -16.68 -0.91
CA GLN A 67 10.81 -18.15 -0.82
C GLN A 67 11.46 -18.67 0.48
N ILE A 68 12.27 -17.84 1.16
CA ILE A 68 13.02 -18.21 2.37
C ILE A 68 12.16 -17.89 3.60
N PRO A 69 11.90 -18.85 4.50
CA PRO A 69 11.20 -18.59 5.76
C PRO A 69 11.95 -17.61 6.64
N GLY A 70 11.22 -16.68 7.24
CA GLY A 70 11.73 -15.75 8.25
C GLY A 70 12.09 -16.43 9.56
N ASN A 71 12.99 -15.81 10.34
CA ASN A 71 13.38 -16.31 11.66
C ASN A 71 12.30 -16.02 12.72
N THR A 72 11.58 -17.06 13.13
CA THR A 72 10.53 -16.98 14.15
C THR A 72 11.02 -17.26 15.57
N ALA A 73 12.33 -17.47 15.78
CA ALA A 73 12.95 -17.64 17.11
C ALA A 73 13.09 -16.28 17.83
N ASN A 74 11.95 -15.64 18.07
CA ASN A 74 11.83 -14.35 18.75
C ASN A 74 10.60 -14.36 19.68
N ARG A 75 10.47 -13.34 20.52
CA ARG A 75 9.43 -13.25 21.56
C ARG A 75 7.98 -13.33 21.05
N PHE A 76 7.76 -13.03 19.76
CA PHE A 76 6.44 -13.03 19.14
C PHE A 76 6.15 -14.32 18.40
N GLY A 77 7.14 -15.19 18.18
CA GLY A 77 6.97 -16.40 17.38
C GLY A 77 6.65 -16.13 15.91
N SER A 78 6.78 -14.91 15.41
CA SER A 78 6.45 -14.54 14.04
C SER A 78 7.49 -13.62 13.40
N ASN A 79 7.59 -13.63 12.08
CA ASN A 79 8.47 -12.74 11.33
C ASN A 79 7.77 -12.22 10.07
N VAL A 80 7.90 -10.90 9.83
CA VAL A 80 7.34 -10.24 8.65
C VAL A 80 8.46 -9.88 7.68
N THR A 81 8.42 -10.45 6.49
CA THR A 81 9.26 -10.07 5.36
C THR A 81 8.47 -9.15 4.43
N LEU A 82 8.70 -7.85 4.53
CA LEU A 82 8.01 -6.82 3.74
C LEU A 82 8.66 -6.61 2.36
N VAL A 83 7.83 -6.42 1.35
CA VAL A 83 8.18 -6.01 0.00
C VAL A 83 7.31 -4.82 -0.38
N ASN A 84 7.69 -3.66 0.13
CA ASN A 84 7.10 -2.36 -0.20
C ASN A 84 8.06 -1.56 -1.10
N VAL A 85 7.71 -0.32 -1.42
CA VAL A 85 8.52 0.56 -2.29
C VAL A 85 9.95 0.78 -1.77
N ASP A 86 10.20 0.69 -0.46
CA ASP A 86 11.55 0.81 0.11
C ASP A 86 12.43 -0.42 -0.12
N LYS A 87 11.81 -1.58 -0.38
CA LYS A 87 12.49 -2.85 -0.65
C LYS A 87 12.49 -3.21 -2.13
N LEU A 88 11.47 -2.79 -2.87
CA LEU A 88 11.34 -2.96 -4.30
C LEU A 88 10.92 -1.62 -4.94
N PRO A 89 11.89 -0.78 -5.36
CA PRO A 89 11.62 0.57 -5.84
C PRO A 89 10.69 0.65 -7.05
N GLY A 90 10.63 -0.40 -7.87
CA GLY A 90 9.72 -0.50 -9.01
C GLY A 90 8.23 -0.53 -8.64
N LEU A 91 7.87 -0.74 -7.37
CA LEU A 91 6.46 -0.71 -6.92
C LEU A 91 5.87 0.70 -6.80
N ASN A 92 6.70 1.74 -6.83
CA ASN A 92 6.24 3.11 -6.69
C ASN A 92 5.17 3.45 -7.74
N THR A 93 4.08 4.08 -7.31
CA THR A 93 2.87 4.44 -8.10
C THR A 93 1.98 3.28 -8.57
N LEU A 94 2.34 2.01 -8.34
CA LEU A 94 1.57 0.87 -8.83
C LEU A 94 0.42 0.44 -7.89
N GLY A 95 0.33 1.00 -6.69
CA GLY A 95 -0.73 0.70 -5.73
C GLY A 95 -0.69 -0.72 -5.15
N ILE A 96 0.46 -1.38 -5.21
CA ILE A 96 0.65 -2.74 -4.69
C ILE A 96 1.89 -2.84 -3.78
N SER A 97 1.80 -3.72 -2.80
CA SER A 97 2.92 -4.17 -1.97
C SER A 97 2.68 -5.62 -1.55
N LEU A 98 3.72 -6.30 -1.09
CA LEU A 98 3.61 -7.69 -0.64
C LEU A 98 4.26 -7.85 0.74
N ALA A 99 3.79 -8.85 1.48
CA ALA A 99 4.42 -9.30 2.71
C ALA A 99 4.32 -10.83 2.81
N ARG A 100 5.39 -11.47 3.26
CA ARG A 100 5.34 -12.85 3.77
C ARG A 100 5.41 -12.80 5.28
N ILE A 101 4.53 -13.56 5.94
CA ILE A 101 4.53 -13.68 7.39
C ILE A 101 4.72 -15.16 7.73
N ASP A 102 5.77 -15.45 8.48
CA ASP A 102 6.07 -16.79 8.98
C ASP A 102 5.73 -16.84 10.48
N PHE A 103 5.11 -17.95 10.90
CA PHE A 103 4.69 -18.19 12.29
C PHE A 103 5.29 -19.50 12.80
N ALA A 104 5.81 -19.48 14.01
CA ALA A 104 6.06 -20.65 14.83
C ALA A 104 4.75 -21.12 15.49
N PRO A 105 4.69 -22.33 16.07
CA PRO A 105 3.54 -22.73 16.88
C PRO A 105 3.22 -21.68 17.96
N TYR A 106 1.96 -21.25 18.02
CA TYR A 106 1.44 -20.25 18.96
C TYR A 106 1.96 -18.81 18.79
N GLY A 107 2.64 -18.50 17.66
CA GLY A 107 3.04 -17.14 17.29
C GLY A 107 1.97 -16.34 16.55
#